data_AF-A0A484ZQF9-F1
#
_entry.id   AF-A0A484ZQF9-F1
#
_cell.length_a   1.000
_cell.length_b   1.000
_cell.length_c   1.000
_cell.angle_alpha   90.00
_cell.angle_beta   90.00
_cell.angle_gamma   90.00
#
_symmetry.space_group_name_H-M   'P 1'
#
loop_
_entity.id
_entity.type
_entity.pdbx_description
1 polymer ?
#
loop_
_entity_poly.entity_id
_entity_poly.type
_entity_poly.pdbx_seq_one_letter_code
_entity_poly.pdbx_strand_id
1 'polypeptide(L)'
;MLGDFTSPAALVALSGLLIAIALQARRFPGAILWAILIATAIGIPLGVTKLPASPFAMPSSLEPVFGHVDLVGAINIAFLPYLFVFFAAEFFSTMGTTLAVGGKAGLLDEHGNMKNINRPFVVDSIAAALGPIVGIPAATALIESSASAEAGGKNRPDRAGRRGDVLIDAVIYPYRPNDSKRSHRTGPDPYRFKHV
;
A
#
# COMPACT_ATOMS: atom_id res chain seq x y z
N MET A 1 -24.22 18.47 -13.42
CA MET A 1 -24.71 17.63 -14.53
C MET A 1 -24.39 16.19 -14.18
N LEU A 2 -25.40 15.36 -13.91
CA LEU A 2 -25.21 13.94 -13.63
C LEU A 2 -24.99 13.24 -14.99
N GLY A 3 -23.91 12.46 -15.11
CA GLY A 3 -23.54 11.80 -16.36
C GLY A 3 -24.56 10.75 -16.82
N ASP A 4 -24.47 10.33 -18.08
CA ASP A 4 -25.35 9.32 -18.66
C ASP A 4 -25.03 7.91 -18.13
N PHE A 5 -25.92 7.39 -17.28
CA PHE A 5 -25.83 6.06 -16.69
C PHE A 5 -26.10 4.92 -17.67
N THR A 6 -26.64 5.22 -18.86
CA THR A 6 -26.84 4.23 -19.93
C THR A 6 -25.63 4.11 -20.86
N SER A 7 -24.60 4.95 -20.67
CA SER A 7 -23.37 4.85 -21.44
C SER A 7 -22.67 3.50 -21.20
N PRO A 8 -22.08 2.88 -22.24
CA PRO A 8 -21.36 1.62 -22.10
C PRO A 8 -20.27 1.67 -21.03
N ALA A 9 -19.61 2.83 -20.86
CA ALA A 9 -18.60 3.03 -19.82
C ALA A 9 -19.19 2.98 -18.41
N ALA A 10 -20.34 3.65 -18.17
CA ALA A 10 -21.03 3.60 -16.89
C ALA A 10 -21.48 2.16 -16.55
N LEU A 11 -21.98 1.42 -17.54
CA LEU A 11 -22.40 0.03 -17.37
C LEU A 11 -21.23 -0.90 -17.01
N VAL A 12 -20.07 -0.74 -17.66
CA VAL A 12 -18.85 -1.51 -17.32
C VAL A 12 -18.37 -1.18 -15.91
N ALA A 13 -18.35 0.11 -15.54
CA ALA A 13 -17.96 0.52 -14.18
C ALA A 13 -18.91 -0.02 -13.12
N LEU A 14 -20.22 0.07 -13.34
CA LEU A 14 -21.24 -0.39 -12.40
C LEU A 14 -21.21 -1.92 -12.26
N SER A 15 -21.13 -2.64 -13.38
CA SER A 15 -21.03 -4.11 -13.37
C SER A 15 -19.74 -4.58 -12.70
N GLY A 16 -18.59 -3.97 -13.01
CA GLY A 16 -17.32 -4.26 -12.35
C GLY A 16 -17.36 -4.05 -10.84
N LEU A 17 -17.97 -2.96 -10.38
CA LEU A 17 -18.16 -2.69 -8.95
C LEU A 17 -19.06 -3.73 -8.29
N LEU A 18 -20.19 -4.07 -8.90
CA LEU A 18 -21.10 -5.10 -8.38
C LEU A 18 -20.44 -6.47 -8.30
N ILE A 19 -19.65 -6.85 -9.31
CA ILE A 19 -18.87 -8.09 -9.32
C ILE A 19 -17.83 -8.09 -8.21
N ALA A 20 -17.09 -6.98 -8.03
CA ALA A 20 -16.12 -6.84 -6.94
C ALA A 20 -16.78 -7.05 -5.57
N ILE A 21 -17.91 -6.38 -5.32
CA ILE A 21 -18.67 -6.52 -4.08
C ILE A 21 -19.16 -7.96 -3.89
N ALA A 22 -19.71 -8.60 -4.94
CA ALA A 22 -20.21 -9.96 -4.86
C ALA A 22 -19.11 -10.99 -4.58
N LEU A 23 -17.95 -10.88 -5.25
CA LEU A 23 -16.80 -11.76 -5.03
C LEU A 23 -16.17 -11.53 -3.64
N GLN A 24 -16.10 -10.27 -3.21
CA GLN A 24 -15.60 -9.90 -1.89
C GLN A 24 -16.50 -10.43 -0.77
N ALA A 25 -17.83 -10.33 -0.94
CA ALA A 25 -18.81 -10.89 -0.02
C ALA A 25 -18.71 -12.41 0.09
N ARG A 26 -18.35 -13.09 -1.01
CA ARG A 26 -18.06 -14.53 -1.05
C ARG A 26 -16.66 -14.92 -0.56
N ARG A 27 -15.86 -13.96 -0.08
CA ARG A 27 -14.49 -14.18 0.43
C ARG A 27 -13.58 -14.90 -0.57
N PHE A 28 -13.76 -14.67 -1.87
CA PHE A 28 -12.95 -15.31 -2.89
C PHE A 28 -11.53 -14.69 -2.91
N PRO A 29 -10.44 -15.50 -2.91
CA PRO A 29 -9.09 -14.98 -2.92
C PRO A 29 -8.82 -14.21 -4.22
N GLY A 30 -8.39 -12.94 -4.10
CA GLY A 30 -8.17 -12.08 -5.25
C GLY A 30 -9.45 -11.54 -5.90
N ALA A 31 -10.54 -11.39 -5.13
CA ALA A 31 -11.83 -10.86 -5.61
C ALA A 31 -11.70 -9.59 -6.46
N ILE A 32 -10.87 -8.63 -6.04
CA ILE A 32 -10.63 -7.38 -6.78
C ILE A 32 -9.96 -7.65 -8.13
N LEU A 33 -8.95 -8.53 -8.18
CA LEU A 33 -8.26 -8.89 -9.43
C LEU A 33 -9.22 -9.57 -10.41
N TRP A 34 -10.02 -10.52 -9.92
CA TRP A 34 -11.03 -11.18 -10.74
C TRP A 34 -12.10 -10.20 -11.24
N ALA A 35 -12.52 -9.25 -10.42
CA ALA A 35 -13.46 -8.22 -10.84
C ALA A 35 -12.88 -7.33 -11.95
N ILE A 36 -11.61 -6.94 -11.85
CA ILE A 36 -10.91 -6.17 -12.90
C ILE A 36 -10.85 -6.98 -14.19
N LEU A 37 -10.50 -8.27 -14.13
CA LEU A 37 -10.43 -9.14 -15.32
C LEU A 37 -11.79 -9.31 -15.99
N ILE A 38 -12.85 -9.54 -15.20
CA ILE A 38 -14.21 -9.71 -15.72
C ILE A 38 -14.72 -8.38 -16.28
N ALA A 39 -14.52 -7.25 -15.59
CA ALA A 39 -14.91 -5.93 -16.08
C ALA A 39 -14.19 -5.59 -17.40
N THR A 40 -12.90 -5.92 -17.51
CA THR A 40 -12.11 -5.78 -18.75
C THR A 40 -12.69 -6.66 -19.87
N ALA A 41 -13.02 -7.92 -19.56
CA ALA A 41 -13.63 -8.84 -20.54
C ALA A 41 -15.01 -8.38 -21.02
N ILE A 42 -15.80 -7.71 -20.16
CA ILE A 42 -17.08 -7.07 -20.53
C ILE A 42 -16.86 -5.77 -21.31
N GLY A 43 -15.81 -5.02 -20.98
CA GLY A 43 -15.49 -3.74 -21.63
C GLY A 43 -15.01 -3.87 -23.08
N ILE A 44 -14.39 -4.99 -23.45
CA ILE A 44 -13.94 -5.27 -24.82
C ILE A 44 -15.11 -5.34 -25.83
N PRO A 45 -16.13 -6.21 -25.67
CA PRO A 45 -17.25 -6.27 -26.62
C PRO A 45 -18.11 -5.00 -26.64
N LEU A 46 -18.15 -4.25 -25.53
CA LEU A 46 -18.85 -2.97 -25.44
C LEU A 46 -18.06 -1.80 -26.05
N GLY A 47 -16.85 -2.03 -26.57
CA GLY A 47 -16.01 -1.01 -27.21
C GLY A 47 -15.43 0.03 -26.25
N VAL A 48 -15.61 -0.15 -24.94
CA VAL A 48 -15.07 0.73 -23.88
C VAL A 48 -13.58 0.45 -23.68
N THR A 49 -13.19 -0.82 -23.73
CA THR A 49 -11.79 -1.25 -23.57
C THR A 49 -11.20 -1.56 -24.93
N LYS A 50 -10.17 -0.78 -25.32
CA LYS A 50 -9.39 -1.04 -26.54
C LYS A 50 -8.22 -1.95 -26.21
N LEU A 51 -8.09 -3.04 -26.94
CA LEU A 51 -6.92 -3.90 -26.84
C LEU A 51 -5.68 -3.15 -27.36
N PRO A 52 -4.54 -3.23 -26.66
CA PRO A 52 -3.31 -2.61 -27.14
C PRO A 52 -2.90 -3.27 -28.47
N ALA A 53 -2.44 -2.45 -29.42
CA ALA A 53 -2.03 -2.92 -30.75
C ALA A 53 -0.79 -3.84 -30.71
N SER A 54 -0.01 -3.80 -29.62
CA SER A 54 1.13 -4.67 -29.37
C SER A 54 1.11 -5.14 -27.92
N PRO A 55 1.42 -6.42 -27.64
CA PRO A 55 1.58 -6.92 -26.27
C PRO A 55 2.79 -6.32 -25.55
N PHE A 56 3.75 -5.77 -26.30
CA PHE A 56 4.91 -5.07 -25.76
C PHE A 56 4.94 -3.64 -26.30
N ALA A 57 4.80 -2.67 -25.39
CA ALA A 57 5.05 -1.27 -25.65
C ALA A 57 6.29 -0.85 -24.85
N MET A 58 7.17 -0.05 -25.46
CA MET A 58 8.21 0.62 -24.69
C MET A 58 7.55 1.63 -23.74
N PRO A 59 8.04 1.76 -22.49
CA PRO A 59 7.60 2.81 -21.61
C PRO A 59 7.89 4.17 -22.27
N SER A 60 6.98 5.12 -22.05
CA SER A 60 7.13 6.51 -22.48
C SER A 60 8.46 7.08 -21.97
N SER A 61 9.10 7.95 -22.75
CA SER A 61 10.32 8.63 -22.32
C SER A 61 10.09 9.37 -20.99
N LEU A 62 11.06 9.29 -20.08
CA LEU A 62 11.08 10.04 -18.82
C LEU A 62 11.58 11.48 -19.01
N GLU A 63 12.18 11.79 -20.16
CA GLU A 63 12.73 13.10 -20.52
C GLU A 63 11.80 14.29 -20.22
N PRO A 64 10.49 14.27 -20.54
CA PRO A 64 9.61 15.42 -20.30
C PRO A 64 9.23 15.64 -18.83
N VAL A 65 9.50 14.68 -17.94
CA VAL A 65 9.06 14.74 -16.54
C VAL A 65 10.25 14.77 -15.57
N PHE A 66 11.35 14.12 -15.94
CA PHE A 66 12.53 14.02 -15.10
C PHE A 66 13.13 15.41 -14.83
N GLY A 67 13.20 15.80 -13.55
CA GLY A 67 13.78 17.07 -13.12
C GLY A 67 12.97 18.33 -13.50
N HIS A 68 11.83 18.19 -14.19
CA HIS A 68 10.97 19.30 -14.60
C HIS A 68 9.97 19.66 -13.49
N VAL A 69 10.46 19.85 -12.26
CA VAL A 69 9.64 20.23 -11.10
C VAL A 69 9.71 21.74 -10.91
N ASP A 70 8.55 22.40 -10.96
CA ASP A 70 8.45 23.84 -10.69
C ASP A 70 8.35 24.12 -9.18
N LEU A 71 9.51 24.14 -8.50
CA LEU A 71 9.59 24.44 -7.07
C LEU A 71 9.20 25.89 -6.76
N VAL A 72 9.47 26.82 -7.68
CA VAL A 72 9.22 28.25 -7.47
C VAL A 72 7.72 28.53 -7.56
N GLY A 73 7.03 27.94 -8.54
CA GLY A 73 5.58 27.96 -8.63
C GLY A 73 4.92 27.26 -7.44
N ALA A 74 5.48 26.15 -6.95
CA ALA A 74 4.93 25.39 -5.83
C ALA A 74 4.89 26.17 -4.49
N ILE A 75 5.80 27.11 -4.26
CA ILE A 75 5.87 27.91 -3.02
C ILE A 75 4.95 29.15 -3.06
N ASN A 76 4.25 29.39 -4.17
CA ASN A 76 3.32 30.50 -4.26
C ASN A 76 2.17 30.34 -3.24
N ILE A 77 1.89 31.42 -2.50
CA ILE A 77 0.84 31.49 -1.47
C ILE A 77 -0.53 31.04 -2.01
N ALA A 78 -0.79 31.26 -3.30
CA ALA A 78 -2.03 30.79 -3.95
C ALA A 78 -2.21 29.26 -3.89
N PHE A 79 -1.12 28.49 -3.81
CA PHE A 79 -1.15 27.03 -3.70
C PHE A 79 -1.17 26.51 -2.27
N LEU A 80 -0.95 27.36 -1.27
CA LEU A 80 -0.87 26.95 0.13
C LEU A 80 -2.12 26.19 0.62
N PRO A 81 -3.37 26.58 0.27
CA PRO A 81 -4.56 25.80 0.65
C PRO A 81 -4.55 24.39 0.05
N TYR A 82 -4.15 24.24 -1.21
CA TYR A 82 -4.08 22.95 -1.88
C TYR A 82 -2.99 22.06 -1.27
N LEU A 83 -1.82 22.65 -0.98
CA LEU A 83 -0.72 21.97 -0.30
C LEU A 83 -1.16 21.43 1.06
N PHE A 84 -1.90 22.23 1.84
CA PHE A 84 -2.44 21.79 3.12
C PHE A 84 -3.46 20.65 2.98
N VAL A 85 -4.35 20.72 1.98
CA VAL A 85 -5.33 19.64 1.71
C VAL A 85 -4.63 18.34 1.32
N PHE A 86 -3.66 18.38 0.41
CA PHE A 86 -2.91 17.19 0.01
C PHE A 86 -2.06 16.65 1.16
N PHE A 87 -1.38 17.52 1.91
CA PHE A 87 -0.62 17.14 3.09
C PHE A 87 -1.51 16.45 4.14
N ALA A 88 -2.65 17.03 4.48
CA ALA A 88 -3.55 16.46 5.47
C ALA A 88 -4.12 15.11 4.99
N ALA A 89 -4.50 15.01 3.71
CA ALA A 89 -4.99 13.76 3.12
C ALA A 89 -3.92 12.66 3.17
N GLU A 90 -2.68 12.94 2.76
CA GLU A 90 -1.56 11.98 2.82
C GLU A 90 -1.20 11.61 4.27
N PHE A 91 -1.10 12.60 5.16
CA PHE A 91 -0.77 12.37 6.56
C PHE A 91 -1.76 11.43 7.23
N PHE A 92 -3.07 11.65 7.05
CA PHE A 92 -4.09 10.77 7.61
C PHE A 92 -4.19 9.42 6.90
N SER A 93 -3.93 9.36 5.58
CA SER A 93 -3.85 8.10 4.84
C SER A 93 -2.70 7.22 5.34
N THR A 94 -1.50 7.78 5.48
CA THR A 94 -0.31 7.09 5.98
C THR A 94 -0.48 6.69 7.43
N MET A 95 -1.01 7.57 8.30
CA MET A 95 -1.29 7.24 9.69
C MET A 95 -2.28 6.08 9.80
N GLY A 96 -3.43 6.21 9.13
CA GLY A 96 -4.51 5.24 9.18
C GLY A 96 -4.07 3.88 8.65
N THR A 97 -3.34 3.86 7.53
CA THR A 97 -2.82 2.62 6.95
C THR A 97 -1.74 1.99 7.83
N THR A 98 -0.81 2.79 8.36
CA THR A 98 0.26 2.29 9.23
C THR A 98 -0.31 1.63 10.49
N LEU A 99 -1.27 2.28 11.15
CA LEU A 99 -1.93 1.72 12.33
C LEU A 99 -2.81 0.52 11.99
N ALA A 100 -3.56 0.54 10.88
CA ALA A 100 -4.41 -0.57 10.46
C ALA A 100 -3.59 -1.82 10.09
N VAL A 101 -2.50 -1.65 9.33
CA VAL A 101 -1.57 -2.73 8.97
C VAL A 101 -0.82 -3.20 10.20
N GLY A 102 -0.29 -2.27 11.02
CA GLY A 102 0.42 -2.58 12.25
C GLY A 102 -0.44 -3.36 13.24
N GLY A 103 -1.72 -3.01 13.39
CA GLY A 103 -2.68 -3.74 14.23
C GLY A 103 -2.92 -5.16 13.74
N LYS A 104 -3.14 -5.36 12.44
CA LYS A 104 -3.29 -6.70 11.86
C LYS A 104 -2.01 -7.54 11.91
N ALA A 105 -0.84 -6.89 11.91
CA ALA A 105 0.46 -7.54 12.01
C ALA A 105 0.94 -7.76 13.46
N GLY A 106 0.17 -7.36 14.47
CA GLY A 106 0.54 -7.52 15.88
C GLY A 106 1.68 -6.59 16.34
N LEU A 107 1.86 -5.45 15.67
CA LEU A 107 2.92 -4.46 15.95
C LEU A 107 2.48 -3.32 16.88
N LEU A 108 1.21 -3.32 17.33
CA LEU A 108 0.67 -2.36 18.28
C LEU A 108 0.81 -2.87 19.72
N ASP A 109 1.06 -1.97 20.66
CA ASP A 109 1.01 -2.27 22.09
C ASP A 109 -0.43 -2.32 22.63
N GLU A 110 -0.58 -2.60 23.93
CA GLU A 110 -1.89 -2.70 24.61
C GLU A 110 -2.68 -1.38 24.60
N HIS A 111 -2.00 -0.25 24.37
CA HIS A 111 -2.60 1.07 24.25
C HIS A 111 -2.85 1.48 22.79
N GLY A 112 -2.58 0.60 21.83
CA GLY A 112 -2.76 0.85 20.40
C GLY A 112 -1.63 1.66 19.75
N ASN A 113 -0.50 1.88 20.42
CA ASN A 113 0.63 2.61 19.86
C ASN A 113 1.59 1.67 19.12
N MET A 114 2.13 2.17 18.01
CA MET A 114 3.15 1.45 17.24
C MET A 114 4.55 1.91 17.62
N LYS A 115 5.41 0.97 18.04
CA LYS A 115 6.82 1.28 18.27
C LYS A 115 7.48 1.69 16.96
N ASN A 116 8.22 2.80 16.98
CA ASN A 116 8.87 3.39 15.80
C ASN A 116 7.91 3.80 14.67
N ILE A 117 6.71 4.31 15.00
CA ILE A 117 5.75 4.82 14.02
C ILE A 117 6.36 5.87 13.08
N ASN A 118 7.37 6.62 13.54
CA ASN A 118 8.09 7.60 12.74
C ASN A 118 8.79 7.03 11.50
N ARG A 119 9.15 5.73 11.49
CA ARG A 119 9.87 5.12 10.35
C ARG A 119 9.01 5.07 9.08
N PRO A 120 7.78 4.51 9.10
CA PRO A 120 6.84 4.63 7.99
C PRO A 120 6.68 6.06 7.47
N PHE A 121 6.51 7.03 8.37
CA PHE A 121 6.36 8.45 7.99
C PHE A 121 7.61 9.04 7.32
N VAL A 122 8.81 8.63 7.71
CA VAL A 122 10.05 9.07 7.05
C VAL A 122 10.15 8.51 5.63
N VAL A 123 9.83 7.22 5.44
CA VAL A 123 9.83 6.59 4.11
C VAL A 123 8.81 7.26 3.20
N ASP A 124 7.61 7.49 3.71
CA ASP A 124 6.52 8.19 3.02
C ASP A 124 6.92 9.63 2.62
N SER A 125 7.52 10.39 3.55
CA SER A 125 7.99 11.75 3.28
C SER A 125 9.10 11.81 2.22
N ILE A 126 10.04 10.85 2.24
CA ILE A 126 11.09 10.74 1.21
C ILE A 126 10.46 10.40 -0.14
N ALA A 127 9.51 9.47 -0.18
CA ALA A 127 8.81 9.09 -1.40
C ALA A 127 8.00 10.26 -1.97
N ALA A 128 7.30 11.03 -1.12
CA ALA A 128 6.55 12.21 -1.52
C ALA A 128 7.45 13.35 -2.01
N ALA A 129 8.64 13.55 -1.41
CA ALA A 129 9.57 14.59 -1.79
C ALA A 129 10.35 14.28 -3.09
N LEU A 130 10.78 13.02 -3.26
CA LEU A 130 11.60 12.61 -4.41
C LEU A 130 10.80 12.04 -5.57
N GLY A 131 9.62 11.47 -5.33
CA GLY A 131 8.74 10.91 -6.36
C GLY A 131 8.43 11.88 -7.51
N PRO A 132 8.06 13.14 -7.23
CA PRO A 132 7.76 14.11 -8.28
C PRO A 132 8.94 14.40 -9.21
N ILE A 133 10.19 14.28 -8.73
CA ILE A 133 11.40 14.49 -9.54
C ILE A 133 11.50 13.46 -10.67
N VAL A 134 11.00 12.25 -10.43
CA VAL A 134 10.96 11.15 -11.40
C VAL A 134 9.58 10.95 -12.03
N GLY A 135 8.63 11.88 -11.79
CA GLY A 135 7.29 11.83 -12.37
C GLY A 135 6.30 10.91 -11.66
N ILE A 136 6.61 10.48 -10.44
CA ILE A 136 5.72 9.66 -9.62
C ILE A 136 4.94 10.59 -8.67
N PRO A 137 3.61 10.71 -8.79
CA PRO A 137 2.81 11.36 -7.78
C PRO A 137 2.93 10.58 -6.47
N ALA A 138 3.08 11.30 -5.34
CA ALA A 138 3.40 10.78 -4.00
C ALA A 138 3.00 9.31 -3.77
N ALA A 139 3.99 8.45 -3.51
CA ALA A 139 3.76 7.02 -3.36
C ALA A 139 3.36 6.67 -1.92
N THR A 140 2.13 6.17 -1.74
CA THR A 140 1.54 5.87 -0.42
C THR A 140 1.41 4.36 -0.17
N ALA A 141 1.48 3.94 1.09
CA ALA A 141 1.17 2.56 1.49
C ALA A 141 -0.34 2.27 1.35
N LEU A 142 -0.70 1.11 0.77
CA LEU A 142 -2.09 0.71 0.56
C LEU A 142 -2.61 -0.19 1.68
N ILE A 143 -3.80 0.12 2.21
CA ILE A 143 -4.48 -0.70 3.24
C ILE A 143 -4.82 -2.11 2.75
N GLU A 144 -4.95 -2.30 1.43
CA GLU A 144 -5.16 -3.60 0.80
C GLU A 144 -3.97 -4.55 1.02
N SER A 145 -2.74 -4.00 1.17
CA SER A 145 -1.54 -4.77 1.55
C SER A 145 -1.61 -5.31 2.98
N SER A 146 -2.57 -4.88 3.81
CA SER A 146 -2.78 -5.42 5.15
C SER A 146 -3.18 -6.89 5.12
N ALA A 147 -3.84 -7.36 4.06
CA ALA A 147 -4.16 -8.78 3.88
C ALA A 147 -2.88 -9.63 3.72
N SER A 148 -1.87 -9.09 3.01
CA SER A 148 -0.56 -9.71 2.86
C SER A 148 0.21 -9.72 4.18
N ALA A 149 0.13 -8.63 4.95
CA ALA A 149 0.75 -8.53 6.27
C ALA A 149 0.10 -9.48 7.29
N GLU A 150 -1.22 -9.69 7.24
CA GLU A 150 -1.92 -10.64 8.11
C GLU A 150 -1.54 -12.10 7.78
N ALA A 151 -1.41 -12.44 6.49
CA ALA A 151 -0.99 -13.77 6.05
C ALA A 151 0.48 -14.09 6.40
N GLY A 152 1.36 -13.09 6.38
CA GLY A 152 2.78 -13.23 6.76
C GLY A 152 3.04 -13.09 8.27
N GLY A 153 2.31 -12.23 8.97
CA GLY A 153 2.53 -11.86 10.37
C GLY A 153 2.00 -12.88 11.39
N LYS A 154 0.95 -13.64 11.05
CA LYS A 154 0.39 -14.68 11.94
C LYS A 154 1.34 -15.86 12.23
N ASN A 155 2.42 -16.01 11.46
CA ASN A 155 3.23 -17.23 11.43
C ASN A 155 4.61 -17.12 12.09
N ARG A 156 4.92 -16.17 12.99
CA ARG A 156 6.22 -16.22 13.69
C ARG A 156 6.37 -15.40 14.98
N PRO A 157 6.43 -16.10 16.13
CA PRO A 157 7.25 -15.68 17.25
C PRO A 157 8.67 -16.32 17.25
N ASP A 158 8.93 -17.37 16.46
CA ASP A 158 10.03 -18.30 16.77
C ASP A 158 10.90 -18.85 15.60
N ARG A 159 10.76 -18.40 14.34
CA ARG A 159 11.54 -18.97 13.22
C ARG A 159 12.13 -17.99 12.21
N ALA A 160 12.98 -17.08 12.65
CA ALA A 160 13.93 -16.41 11.76
C ALA A 160 14.98 -17.42 11.25
N GLY A 161 14.69 -18.16 10.16
CA GLY A 161 15.59 -19.23 9.73
C GLY A 161 15.25 -19.96 8.43
N ARG A 162 14.38 -19.44 7.57
CA ARG A 162 14.16 -20.05 6.24
C ARG A 162 13.83 -19.00 5.19
N ARG A 163 14.86 -18.68 4.39
CA ARG A 163 15.01 -18.20 2.99
C ARG A 163 13.83 -17.62 2.16
N GLY A 164 12.59 -17.52 2.65
CA GLY A 164 11.46 -16.92 1.94
C GLY A 164 11.06 -15.50 2.39
N ASP A 165 11.55 -15.06 3.55
CA ASP A 165 11.06 -13.82 4.21
C ASP A 165 11.93 -12.58 3.95
N VAL A 166 12.83 -12.62 2.96
CA VAL A 166 13.81 -11.54 2.72
C VAL A 166 13.14 -10.24 2.27
N LEU A 167 12.02 -10.31 1.54
CA LEU A 167 11.37 -9.12 1.01
C LEU A 167 10.63 -8.30 2.08
N ILE A 168 10.00 -8.97 3.06
CA ILE A 168 9.24 -8.27 4.11
C ILE A 168 10.20 -7.73 5.18
N ASP A 169 11.24 -8.49 5.52
CA ASP A 169 12.27 -8.07 6.49
C ASP A 169 13.09 -6.88 5.96
N ALA A 170 13.39 -6.84 4.65
CA ALA A 170 14.14 -5.73 4.04
C ALA A 170 13.35 -4.41 3.96
N VAL A 171 12.02 -4.50 3.82
CA VAL A 171 11.16 -3.31 3.68
C VAL A 171 10.72 -2.77 5.05
N ILE A 172 10.49 -3.64 6.04
CA ILE A 172 10.00 -3.24 7.38
C ILE A 172 11.13 -3.12 8.42
N TYR A 173 12.20 -3.91 8.31
CA TYR A 173 13.32 -3.93 9.26
C TYR A 173 14.70 -3.81 8.58
N PRO A 174 15.02 -2.70 7.90
CA PRO A 174 16.30 -2.52 7.20
C PRO A 174 17.53 -2.40 8.14
N TYR A 175 17.35 -2.45 9.47
CA TYR A 175 18.46 -2.30 10.41
C TYR A 175 18.37 -3.32 11.55
N ARG A 176 19.08 -4.44 11.38
CA ARG A 176 19.54 -5.30 12.48
C ARG A 176 20.91 -4.77 12.90
N PRO A 177 21.06 -4.05 14.03
CA PRO A 177 22.39 -3.83 14.59
C PRO A 177 22.99 -5.19 14.93
N ASN A 178 24.28 -5.34 14.61
CA ASN A 178 25.06 -6.56 14.75
C ASN A 178 25.22 -6.93 16.23
N ASP A 179 24.23 -7.62 16.79
CA ASP A 179 24.24 -8.03 18.20
C ASP A 179 24.87 -9.43 18.32
N SER A 180 26.19 -9.49 18.16
CA SER A 180 27.03 -10.70 18.26
C SER A 180 27.16 -11.24 19.70
N LYS A 181 26.27 -10.85 20.61
CA LYS A 181 26.30 -11.23 22.04
C LYS A 181 24.93 -11.58 22.60
N ARG A 182 24.25 -12.57 22.00
CA ARG A 182 23.16 -13.30 22.67
C ARG A 182 23.36 -14.81 22.58
N SER A 183 24.52 -15.26 23.07
CA SER A 183 24.69 -16.59 23.63
C SER A 183 24.95 -16.38 25.12
N HIS A 184 24.16 -17.03 25.99
CA HIS A 184 24.19 -16.94 27.45
C HIS A 184 23.42 -15.77 28.10
N ARG A 185 22.08 -15.85 28.07
CA ARG A 185 21.25 -15.55 29.26
C ARG A 185 20.08 -16.52 29.32
N THR A 186 20.31 -17.67 29.95
CA THR A 186 19.27 -18.49 30.57
C THR A 186 18.77 -17.74 31.80
N GLY A 187 17.72 -16.93 31.62
CA GLY A 187 16.92 -16.36 32.70
C GLY A 187 15.48 -16.91 32.60
N PRO A 188 14.76 -17.04 33.72
CA PRO A 188 13.43 -17.66 33.72
C PRO A 188 12.45 -16.85 32.88
N ASP A 189 11.71 -17.58 32.05
CA ASP A 189 10.71 -17.09 31.10
C ASP A 189 9.51 -16.47 31.84
N PRO A 190 9.25 -15.15 31.70
CA PRO A 190 8.17 -14.48 32.41
C PRO A 190 6.76 -14.82 31.88
N TYR A 191 6.63 -15.67 30.86
CA TYR A 191 5.33 -16.00 30.25
C TYR A 191 4.79 -17.40 30.58
N ARG A 192 5.38 -18.10 31.56
CA ARG A 192 4.89 -19.41 31.99
C ARG A 192 3.80 -19.30 33.06
N PHE A 193 2.61 -18.83 32.68
CA PHE A 193 1.42 -18.93 33.53
C PHE A 193 0.64 -20.22 33.25
N LYS A 194 0.31 -20.87 34.37
CA LYS A 194 -0.32 -22.18 34.53
C LYS A 194 -1.76 -22.21 34.00
N HIS A 195 -2.07 -23.23 33.22
CA HIS A 195 -3.42 -23.81 33.22
C HIS A 195 -3.50 -24.82 34.37
N VAL A 196 -4.42 -24.56 35.30
CA VAL A 196 -5.07 -25.57 36.16
C VAL A 196 -6.54 -25.56 35.74
#